data_AF-A0A151UGJ4-F1
#
_entry.id   AF-A0A151UGJ4-F1
#
_cell.length_a   1.000
_cell.length_b   1.000
_cell.length_c   1.000
_cell.angle_alpha   90.00
_cell.angle_beta   90.00
_cell.angle_gamma   90.00
#
_symmetry.space_group_name_H-M   'P 1'
#
loop_
_entity.id
_entity.type
_entity.pdbx_description
1 polymer ?
#
loop_
_entity_poly.entity_id
_entity_poly.type
_entity_poly.pdbx_seq_one_letter_code
_entity_poly.pdbx_strand_id
1 'polypeptide(L)'
;NIDLSFSQQALILFTLMITSKGIAGVSRASIVVIASTLAMFQLPEAGILLILAIDQFLDMGRTATNVIGNSIATAVIARTEGNKDEFTEQEGIMVNNLPPANQLADNS
;
A
#
# COMPACT_ATOMS: atom_id res chain seq x y z
N ASN A 1 -0.83 36.78 -8.46
CA ASN A 1 -1.05 36.18 -7.13
C ASN A 1 -2.53 35.87 -7.03
N ILE A 2 -2.90 34.62 -6.80
CA ILE A 2 -4.30 34.24 -6.54
C ILE A 2 -4.41 34.16 -5.01
N ASP A 3 -5.04 35.15 -4.39
CA ASP A 3 -5.26 35.15 -2.95
C ASP A 3 -6.36 34.15 -2.61
N LEU A 4 -5.95 32.96 -2.19
CA LEU A 4 -6.83 31.92 -1.68
C LEU A 4 -6.93 32.07 -0.16
N SER A 5 -8.13 32.41 0.33
CA SER A 5 -8.43 32.39 1.76
C SER A 5 -8.20 30.99 2.33
N PHE A 6 -7.81 30.90 3.60
CA PHE A 6 -7.63 29.64 4.30
C PHE A 6 -8.86 28.71 4.19
N SER A 7 -10.07 29.30 4.21
CA SER A 7 -11.31 28.54 4.01
C SER A 7 -11.44 27.94 2.61
N GLN A 8 -10.99 28.67 1.58
CA GLN A 8 -10.98 28.17 0.20
C GLN A 8 -9.95 27.04 0.04
N GLN A 9 -8.77 27.19 0.64
CA GLN A 9 -7.76 26.13 0.63
C GLN A 9 -8.28 24.85 1.31
N ALA A 10 -8.93 24.97 2.46
CA ALA A 10 -9.53 23.85 3.17
C ALA A 10 -10.65 23.18 2.34
N LEU A 11 -11.51 23.98 1.69
CA LEU A 11 -12.56 23.47 0.81
C LEU A 11 -12.00 22.75 -0.41
N ILE A 12 -10.96 23.29 -1.05
CA ILE A 12 -10.28 22.64 -2.17
C ILE A 12 -9.74 21.28 -1.73
N LEU A 13 -9.00 21.21 -0.62
CA LEU A 13 -8.47 19.96 -0.08
C LEU A 13 -9.58 18.96 0.25
N PHE A 14 -10.67 19.43 0.85
CA PHE A 14 -11.81 18.61 1.22
C PHE A 14 -12.53 18.04 0.01
N THR A 15 -12.82 18.87 -1.00
CA THR A 15 -13.40 18.44 -2.27
C THR A 15 -12.47 17.45 -2.97
N LEU A 16 -11.18 17.75 -3.10
CA LEU A 16 -10.20 16.84 -3.70
C LEU A 16 -10.13 15.51 -2.94
N MET A 17 -10.22 15.50 -1.61
CA MET A 17 -10.26 14.28 -0.80
C MET A 17 -11.54 13.47 -1.01
N ILE A 18 -12.71 14.09 -0.97
CA ILE A 18 -13.99 13.43 -1.21
C ILE A 18 -13.98 12.79 -2.59
N THR A 19 -13.58 13.56 -3.60
CA THR A 19 -13.55 13.09 -4.97
C THR A 19 -12.51 11.98 -5.16
N SER A 20 -11.36 12.03 -4.48
CA SER A 20 -10.34 10.97 -4.51
C SER A 20 -10.82 9.61 -3.98
N LYS A 21 -11.73 9.56 -2.99
CA LYS A 21 -12.32 8.30 -2.51
C LYS A 21 -13.62 7.92 -3.23
N GLY A 22 -14.41 8.91 -3.65
CA GLY A 22 -15.70 8.73 -4.31
C GLY A 22 -15.60 8.13 -5.72
N ILE A 23 -14.41 8.16 -6.33
CA ILE A 23 -14.21 7.64 -7.69
C ILE A 23 -13.36 6.36 -7.75
N ALA A 24 -13.33 5.57 -6.68
CA ALA A 24 -12.65 4.28 -6.66
C ALA A 24 -13.11 3.28 -7.76
N GLY A 25 -14.15 3.59 -8.54
CA GLY A 25 -14.69 2.72 -9.60
C GLY A 25 -14.74 3.30 -11.03
N VAL A 26 -14.30 4.54 -11.30
CA VAL A 26 -14.40 5.12 -12.66
C VAL A 26 -13.03 5.41 -13.25
N SER A 27 -12.73 4.78 -14.38
CA SER A 27 -11.52 5.03 -15.17
C SER A 27 -11.49 6.49 -15.65
N ARG A 28 -10.32 7.15 -15.52
CA ARG A 28 -10.04 8.57 -15.91
C ARG A 28 -10.66 9.66 -15.06
N ALA A 29 -11.12 9.35 -13.86
CA ALA A 29 -11.88 10.35 -13.16
C ALA A 29 -11.07 11.52 -12.60
N SER A 30 -9.74 11.38 -12.45
CA SER A 30 -8.83 12.50 -12.16
C SER A 30 -9.01 13.66 -13.15
N ILE A 31 -9.21 13.39 -14.43
CA ILE A 31 -9.45 14.41 -15.47
C ILE A 31 -10.76 15.16 -15.22
N VAL A 32 -11.82 14.45 -14.81
CA VAL A 32 -13.13 15.05 -14.49
C VAL A 32 -13.06 15.90 -13.22
N VAL A 33 -12.36 15.43 -12.19
CA VAL A 33 -12.11 16.21 -10.96
C VAL A 33 -11.44 17.52 -11.32
N ILE A 34 -10.37 17.43 -12.11
CA ILE A 34 -9.50 18.54 -12.44
C ILE A 34 -10.22 19.58 -13.31
N ALA A 35 -10.99 19.12 -14.32
CA ALA A 35 -11.84 20.00 -15.11
C ALA A 35 -12.92 20.71 -14.26
N SER A 36 -13.47 20.00 -13.27
CA SER A 36 -14.47 20.57 -12.36
C SER A 36 -13.85 21.58 -11.39
N THR A 37 -12.65 21.31 -10.86
CA THR A 37 -11.93 22.24 -9.96
C THR A 37 -11.50 23.51 -10.70
N LEU A 38 -11.09 23.42 -11.97
CA LEU A 38 -10.81 24.56 -12.83
C LEU A 38 -12.03 25.49 -12.94
N ALA A 39 -13.21 24.93 -13.22
CA ALA A 39 -14.45 25.66 -13.35
C ALA A 39 -14.94 26.26 -12.01
N MET A 40 -14.75 25.54 -10.89
CA MET A 40 -15.19 25.98 -9.56
C MET A 40 -14.35 27.12 -8.97
N PHE A 41 -13.04 27.18 -9.27
CA PHE A 41 -12.11 28.11 -8.61
C PHE A 41 -11.41 29.09 -9.56
N GLN A 42 -11.80 29.13 -10.85
CA GLN A 42 -11.24 30.03 -11.87
C GLN A 42 -9.70 29.98 -11.93
N LEU A 43 -9.13 28.80 -11.73
CA LEU A 43 -7.68 28.62 -11.73
C LEU A 43 -7.12 28.74 -13.16
N PRO A 44 -5.84 29.11 -13.35
CA PRO A 44 -5.24 29.16 -14.67
C PRO A 44 -5.09 27.75 -15.25
N GLU A 45 -5.61 27.53 -16.45
CA GLU A 45 -5.56 26.22 -17.14
C GLU A 45 -4.13 25.69 -17.31
N ALA A 46 -3.17 26.58 -17.58
CA ALA A 46 -1.78 26.22 -17.81
C ALA A 46 -1.10 25.55 -16.59
N GLY A 47 -1.44 25.98 -15.36
CA GLY A 47 -0.86 25.41 -14.14
C GLY A 47 -1.42 24.03 -13.81
N ILE A 48 -2.69 23.80 -14.13
CA ILE A 48 -3.35 22.51 -13.93
C ILE A 48 -2.90 21.47 -14.95
N LEU A 49 -2.66 21.87 -16.20
CA LEU A 49 -2.13 20.97 -17.23
C LEU A 49 -0.74 20.41 -16.86
N LEU A 50 0.09 21.23 -16.20
CA LEU A 50 1.38 20.79 -15.65
C LEU A 50 1.20 19.73 -14.55
N ILE A 51 0.21 19.91 -13.66
CA ILE A 51 -0.09 18.96 -12.59
C ILE A 51 -0.65 17.65 -13.17
N LEU A 52 -1.54 17.72 -14.16
CA LEU A 52 -2.04 16.55 -14.88
C LEU A 52 -0.91 15.74 -15.53
N ALA A 53 0.08 16.41 -16.11
CA ALA A 53 1.22 15.73 -16.73
C ALA A 53 2.04 14.91 -15.72
N ILE A 54 2.14 15.37 -14.47
CA ILE A 54 2.86 14.64 -13.41
C ILE A 54 1.97 13.69 -12.61
N ASP A 55 0.64 13.85 -12.63
CA ASP A 55 -0.31 13.01 -11.88
C ASP A 55 -0.09 11.52 -12.15
N GLN A 56 0.06 11.15 -13.42
CA GLN A 56 0.35 9.77 -13.83
C GLN A 56 1.70 9.26 -13.27
N PHE A 57 2.72 10.11 -13.21
CA PHE A 57 4.02 9.76 -12.64
C PHE A 57 3.94 9.58 -11.13
N LEU A 58 3.19 10.45 -10.44
CA LEU A 58 2.94 10.35 -9.00
C LEU A 58 2.11 9.11 -8.64
N ASP A 59 1.14 8.74 -9.48
CA ASP A 59 0.35 7.52 -9.28
C ASP A 59 1.19 6.25 -9.49
N MET A 60 2.07 6.26 -10.50
CA MET A 60 3.08 5.21 -10.65
C MET A 60 4.04 5.17 -9.45
N GLY A 61 4.45 6.32 -8.91
CA GLY A 61 5.26 6.42 -7.70
C GLY A 61 4.56 5.84 -6.46
N ARG A 62 3.25 6.05 -6.33
CA ARG A 62 2.43 5.43 -5.27
C ARG A 62 2.42 3.91 -5.41
N THR A 63 2.17 3.41 -6.61
CA THR A 63 2.18 1.96 -6.88
C THR A 63 3.56 1.35 -6.62
N ALA A 64 4.63 2.01 -7.06
CA ALA A 64 6.00 1.58 -6.82
C ALA A 64 6.32 1.51 -5.33
N THR A 65 5.94 2.52 -4.56
CA THR A 65 6.14 2.54 -3.10
C THR A 65 5.37 1.41 -2.42
N ASN A 66 4.13 1.12 -2.86
CA ASN A 66 3.35 0.00 -2.33
C ASN A 66 4.02 -1.35 -2.62
N VAL A 67 4.54 -1.56 -3.83
CA VAL A 67 5.25 -2.80 -4.20
C VAL A 67 6.53 -2.95 -3.40
N ILE A 68 7.36 -1.89 -3.33
CA ILE A 68 8.61 -1.89 -2.56
C ILE A 68 8.32 -2.18 -1.07
N GLY A 69 7.31 -1.54 -0.49
CA GLY A 69 6.91 -1.77 0.89
C GLY A 69 6.52 -3.22 1.16
N ASN A 70 5.73 -3.82 0.27
CA ASN A 70 5.36 -5.24 0.38
C ASN A 70 6.58 -6.16 0.23
N SER A 71 7.46 -5.91 -0.73
CA SER A 71 8.66 -6.72 -0.93
C SER A 71 9.62 -6.65 0.27
N ILE A 72 9.81 -5.47 0.85
CA ILE A 72 10.62 -5.30 2.06
C ILE A 72 9.96 -6.00 3.25
N ALA A 73 8.65 -5.85 3.43
CA ALA A 73 7.91 -6.52 4.49
C ALA A 73 8.07 -8.05 4.38
N THR A 74 7.89 -8.62 3.19
CA THR A 74 8.12 -10.06 2.95
C THR A 74 9.54 -10.48 3.25
N ALA A 75 10.56 -9.72 2.82
CA ALA A 75 11.96 -10.05 3.12
C ALA A 75 12.28 -9.99 4.62
N VAL A 76 11.71 -9.02 5.34
CA VAL A 76 11.87 -8.89 6.80
C VAL A 76 11.19 -10.04 7.52
N ILE A 77 9.97 -10.43 7.11
CA ILE A 77 9.26 -11.59 7.67
C ILE A 77 10.04 -12.86 7.39
N ALA A 78 10.48 -13.10 6.15
CA ALA A 78 11.29 -14.28 5.79
C ALA A 78 12.59 -14.37 6.60
N ARG A 79 13.27 -13.24 6.86
CA ARG A 79 14.46 -13.22 7.75
C ARG A 79 14.11 -13.53 9.20
N THR A 80 12.94 -13.08 9.66
CA THR A 80 12.50 -13.24 11.05
C THR A 80 11.95 -14.64 11.32
N GLU A 81 11.28 -15.25 10.34
CA GLU A 81 10.74 -16.60 10.38
C GLU A 81 11.79 -17.66 10.01
N GLY A 82 12.71 -17.38 9.09
CA GLY A 82 13.85 -18.27 8.82
C GLY A 82 14.74 -18.49 10.04
N ASN A 83 14.85 -17.48 10.93
CA ASN A 83 15.48 -17.64 12.24
C ASN A 83 14.65 -18.47 13.24
N LYS A 84 13.37 -18.78 12.95
CA LYS A 84 12.50 -19.63 13.78
C LYS A 84 12.42 -21.05 13.25
N ASP A 85 12.47 -21.25 11.94
CA ASP A 85 12.41 -22.58 11.32
C ASP A 85 13.62 -23.46 11.64
N GLU A 86 14.81 -22.86 11.86
CA GLU A 86 15.99 -23.57 12.37
C GLU A 86 15.76 -24.22 13.75
N PHE A 87 14.83 -23.69 14.56
CA PHE A 87 14.48 -24.27 15.87
C PHE A 87 13.39 -25.34 15.79
N THR A 88 12.63 -25.44 14.69
CA THR A 88 11.52 -26.40 14.55
C THR A 88 11.93 -27.66 13.78
N GLU A 89 12.88 -27.59 12.84
CA GLU A 89 13.39 -28.80 12.18
C GLU A 89 14.12 -29.76 13.15
N GLN A 90 14.79 -29.25 14.19
CA GLN A 90 15.43 -30.11 15.19
C GLN A 90 14.43 -30.83 16.11
N GLU A 91 13.24 -30.27 16.38
CA GLU A 91 12.20 -30.97 17.14
C GLU A 91 11.52 -32.08 16.33
N GLY A 92 11.26 -31.87 15.03
CA GLY A 92 10.62 -32.86 14.16
C GLY A 92 11.47 -34.12 13.91
N ILE A 93 12.79 -33.96 13.85
CA ILE A 93 13.73 -35.08 13.68
C ILE A 93 13.87 -35.89 14.99
N MET A 94 13.78 -35.24 16.15
CA MET A 94 13.87 -35.90 17.46
C MET A 94 12.62 -36.72 17.78
N VAL A 95 11.44 -36.34 17.30
CA VAL A 95 10.18 -37.10 17.52
C VAL A 95 10.10 -38.36 16.64
N ASN A 96 10.60 -38.31 15.41
CA ASN A 96 10.52 -39.44 14.47
C ASN A 96 11.54 -40.56 14.70
N ASN A 97 12.49 -40.36 15.63
CA ASN A 97 13.51 -41.35 15.97
C ASN A 97 13.31 -41.99 17.36
N LEU A 98 12.20 -41.69 18.05
CA LEU A 98 11.81 -42.42 19.26
C LEU A 98 11.23 -43.79 18.87
N PRO A 99 11.73 -44.90 19.45
CA PRO A 99 11.11 -46.20 19.25
C PRO A 99 9.64 -46.16 19.71
N PRO A 100 8.72 -46.81 18.99
CA PRO A 100 7.31 -46.82 19.36
C PRO A 100 7.17 -47.39 20.77
N ALA A 101 6.39 -46.71 21.62
CA ALA A 101 6.19 -47.06 23.04
C ALA A 101 5.76 -48.52 23.29
N ASN A 102 5.32 -49.23 22.25
CA ASN A 102 4.99 -50.65 22.26
C ASN A 102 6.21 -51.59 22.34
N GLN A 103 7.44 -51.10 22.17
CA GLN A 103 8.67 -51.91 22.27
C GLN A 103 9.32 -51.86 23.66
N LEU A 104 8.84 -51.01 24.57
CA LEU A 104 9.37 -50.87 25.94
C LEU A 104 8.59 -51.66 26.99
N ALA A 105 7.50 -52.33 26.60
CA ALA A 105 6.61 -53.06 27.51
C ALA A 105 6.73 -54.60 27.45
N ASP A 106 7.61 -55.14 26.60
CA ASP A 106 7.76 -56.60 26.34
C ASP A 106 9.09 -57.17 26.88
N ASN A 107 9.78 -56.48 27.80
CA ASN A 107 11.05 -56.98 28.38
C ASN A 107 11.10 -57.00 29.92
N SER A 108 9.94 -57.05 30.59
CA SER A 108 9.85 -57.18 32.06
C SER A 108 9.15 -58.48 32.45
#